data_AF-A0A5N9CAT0-F1
#
_entry.id   AF-A0A5N9CAT0-F1
#
_cell.length_a   1.000
_cell.length_b   1.000
_cell.length_c   1.000
_cell.angle_alpha   90.00
_cell.angle_beta   90.00
_cell.angle_gamma   90.00
#
_symmetry.space_group_name_H-M   'P 1'
#
loop_
_entity.id
_entity.type
_entity.pdbx_description
1 polymer ?
#
loop_
_entity_poly.entity_id
_entity_poly.type
_entity_poly.pdbx_seq_one_letter_code
_entity_poly.pdbx_strand_id
1 'polypeptide(L)'
;MQLKKIATAILIDESAQKDRVLLLRKNISTDQQPGLWSGLSTNLEDGAIPEERARSEILNQTNIPPDNLHLLARGEMISRLDTSLNNDWEIYPLLFGITPTSNLNLDQMFVESQWVLPEQIIDFDTTPHFRDVFDAVYPIEVLLLEKGEDLRRRVRQISLDQKRGASELAQDAARLLRNVALTTNDVAILEKSCLIVAECRPAVAPICNIALTILGAARGALSRDPLAAAARSAKRMTAGLESASQLIAEYGRVYLKGTGITFSASSAVRGALLANQDQVTRVLIARSSTSMEGLDQATKLKQSGFNVEVIDESEVSKVLKSVDFGMIGASSYLGDGSIVNRKGTLALANAVVQQGLPFYVFADTLKLAPWTPDAPIKLGWEERQESSMTTKSENIGGYPNFEIVPSDLITKYVTDEGIRNPDQMATLARSSAKLWAQLNNANR
;
A
#
# COMPACT_ATOMS: atom_id res chain seq x y z
N MET A 1 -27.10 29.07 6.89
CA MET A 1 -26.64 27.78 7.44
C MET A 1 -25.77 28.03 8.65
N GLN A 2 -26.02 27.30 9.74
CA GLN A 2 -25.18 27.32 10.93
C GLN A 2 -24.24 26.11 10.87
N LEU A 3 -22.92 26.37 10.94
CA LEU A 3 -21.92 25.30 11.03
C LEU A 3 -21.99 24.65 12.41
N LYS A 4 -22.14 23.33 12.45
CA LYS A 4 -22.13 22.52 13.66
C LYS A 4 -20.99 21.51 13.60
N LYS A 5 -20.08 21.63 14.55
CA LYS A 5 -18.97 20.69 14.73
C LYS A 5 -19.36 19.65 15.76
N ILE A 6 -19.22 18.38 15.42
CA ILE A 6 -19.53 17.27 16.34
C ILE A 6 -18.42 16.23 16.34
N ALA A 7 -18.12 15.67 17.51
CA ALA A 7 -17.33 14.46 17.62
C ALA A 7 -18.27 13.27 17.81
N THR A 8 -18.05 12.20 17.04
CA THR A 8 -18.82 10.96 17.18
C THR A 8 -17.88 9.81 17.50
N ALA A 9 -18.07 9.20 18.66
CA ALA A 9 -17.32 8.06 19.17
C ALA A 9 -18.07 6.75 18.92
N ILE A 10 -17.34 5.80 18.33
CA ILE A 10 -17.71 4.40 18.20
C ILE A 10 -16.94 3.61 19.27
N LEU A 11 -17.63 2.74 20.01
CA LEU A 11 -17.02 1.87 21.02
C LEU A 11 -17.00 0.43 20.54
N ILE A 12 -15.86 -0.23 20.71
CA ILE A 12 -15.68 -1.66 20.45
C ILE A 12 -15.17 -2.41 21.66
N ASP A 13 -15.78 -3.57 21.92
CA ASP A 13 -15.30 -4.53 22.90
C ASP A 13 -14.20 -5.41 22.30
N GLU A 14 -12.97 -5.20 22.78
CA GLU A 14 -11.79 -5.97 22.35
C GLU A 14 -11.59 -7.27 23.14
N SER A 15 -12.37 -7.51 24.20
CA SER A 15 -12.25 -8.73 25.01
C SER A 15 -12.97 -9.94 24.41
N ALA A 16 -13.84 -9.70 23.43
CA ALA A 16 -14.56 -10.73 22.72
C ALA A 16 -13.69 -11.41 21.65
N GLN A 17 -13.96 -12.69 21.35
CA GLN A 17 -13.29 -13.40 20.24
C GLN A 17 -13.51 -12.76 18.86
N LYS A 18 -14.55 -11.92 18.74
CA LYS A 18 -14.93 -11.13 17.57
C LYS A 18 -15.32 -9.75 18.08
N ASP A 19 -14.81 -8.68 17.46
CA ASP A 19 -15.17 -7.32 17.87
C ASP A 19 -16.68 -7.15 17.86
N ARG A 20 -17.19 -6.47 18.88
CA ARG A 20 -18.59 -6.05 18.96
C ARG A 20 -18.65 -4.55 19.09
N VAL A 21 -19.52 -3.94 18.31
CA VAL A 21 -19.77 -2.51 18.30
C VAL A 21 -20.94 -2.21 19.23
N LEU A 22 -20.80 -1.19 20.07
CA LEU A 22 -21.90 -0.71 20.89
C LEU A 22 -22.82 0.18 20.05
N LEU A 23 -24.08 -0.22 19.92
CA LEU A 23 -25.16 0.63 19.44
C LEU A 23 -26.04 1.06 20.61
N LEU A 24 -26.40 2.34 20.65
CA LEU A 24 -27.27 2.93 21.66
C LEU A 24 -28.53 3.47 21.01
N ARG A 25 -29.70 3.16 21.57
CA ARG A 25 -30.99 3.62 21.06
C ARG A 25 -31.45 4.87 21.79
N LYS A 26 -31.65 5.96 21.06
CA LYS A 26 -32.03 7.25 21.64
C LYS A 26 -33.44 7.24 22.23
N ASN A 27 -33.58 7.86 23.38
CA ASN A 27 -34.85 8.16 24.04
C ASN A 27 -35.48 9.40 23.39
N ILE A 28 -36.32 9.21 22.38
CA ILE A 28 -37.11 10.32 21.82
C ILE A 28 -38.38 10.43 22.65
N SER A 29 -38.52 11.53 23.39
CA SER A 29 -39.71 11.81 24.19
C SER A 29 -40.94 12.14 23.33
N THR A 30 -41.47 11.17 22.56
CA THR A 30 -42.84 11.21 21.99
C THR A 30 -43.23 9.87 21.37
N ASP A 31 -44.46 9.44 21.62
CA ASP A 31 -45.16 8.21 21.18
C ASP A 31 -45.26 7.94 19.66
N GLN A 32 -44.49 8.61 18.80
CA GLN A 32 -44.73 8.58 17.34
C GLN A 32 -43.55 8.17 16.45
N GLN A 33 -42.35 7.93 16.97
CA GLN A 33 -41.29 7.27 16.18
C GLN A 33 -40.41 6.37 17.06
N PRO A 34 -40.05 5.15 16.60
CA PRO A 34 -39.03 4.36 17.26
C PRO A 34 -37.71 5.16 17.26
N GLY A 35 -37.03 5.24 18.41
CA GLY A 35 -35.73 5.92 18.50
C GLY A 35 -34.69 5.26 17.60
N LEU A 36 -33.89 6.09 16.90
CA LEU A 36 -32.78 5.66 16.04
C LEU A 36 -31.58 5.19 16.88
N TRP A 37 -30.81 4.27 16.29
CA TRP A 37 -29.57 3.75 16.85
C TRP A 37 -28.35 4.61 16.46
N SER A 38 -27.43 4.83 17.40
CA SER A 38 -26.20 5.58 17.11
C SER A 38 -25.05 5.18 18.02
N GLY A 39 -23.87 5.71 17.72
CA GLY A 39 -22.78 5.85 18.68
C GLY A 39 -22.98 7.08 19.57
N LEU A 40 -21.94 7.46 20.28
CA LEU A 40 -21.95 8.58 21.22
C LEU A 40 -21.53 9.85 20.47
N SER A 41 -22.36 10.89 20.47
CA SER A 41 -22.07 12.14 19.75
C SER A 41 -22.13 13.34 20.68
N THR A 42 -21.19 14.26 20.54
CA THR A 42 -21.09 15.48 21.33
C THR A 42 -20.79 16.69 20.46
N ASN A 43 -21.32 17.86 20.83
CA ASN A 43 -21.03 19.11 20.12
C ASN A 43 -19.65 19.63 20.51
N LEU A 44 -18.95 20.24 19.55
CA LEU A 44 -17.64 20.83 19.74
C LEU A 44 -17.77 22.36 19.76
N GLU A 45 -17.28 22.96 20.84
CA GLU A 45 -17.04 24.39 20.93
C GLU A 45 -15.75 24.77 20.19
N ASP A 46 -15.58 26.03 19.82
CA ASP A 46 -14.38 26.47 19.11
C ASP A 46 -13.12 26.28 19.97
N GLY A 47 -12.11 25.62 19.39
CA GLY A 47 -10.87 25.27 20.06
C GLY A 47 -10.92 23.98 20.90
N ALA A 48 -12.08 23.32 21.00
CA ALA A 48 -12.19 22.04 21.70
C ALA A 48 -11.46 20.91 20.94
N ILE A 49 -10.78 20.04 21.68
CA ILE A 49 -10.15 18.83 21.12
C ILE A 49 -11.22 17.73 21.01
N PRO A 50 -11.54 17.22 19.81
CA PRO A 50 -12.61 16.24 19.61
C PRO A 50 -12.50 15.00 20.51
N GLU A 51 -11.28 14.49 20.69
CA GLU A 51 -11.02 13.31 21.52
C GLU A 51 -11.34 13.54 23.00
N GLU A 52 -10.90 14.66 23.56
CA GLU A 52 -11.11 14.96 24.98
C GLU A 52 -12.60 15.09 25.28
N ARG A 53 -13.35 15.78 24.40
CA ARG A 53 -14.80 15.91 24.53
C ARG A 53 -15.50 14.57 24.39
N ALA A 54 -15.09 13.74 23.43
CA ALA A 54 -15.64 12.39 23.28
C ALA A 54 -15.39 11.53 24.52
N ARG A 55 -14.20 11.57 25.13
CA ARG A 55 -13.89 10.84 26.38
C ARG A 55 -14.79 11.29 27.54
N SER A 56 -15.00 12.59 27.71
CA SER A 56 -15.92 13.12 28.72
C SER A 56 -17.35 12.66 28.47
N GLU A 57 -17.80 12.64 27.22
CA GLU A 57 -19.14 12.20 26.85
C GLU A 57 -19.34 10.71 27.12
N ILE A 58 -18.36 9.87 26.77
CA ILE A 58 -18.37 8.44 27.04
C ILE A 58 -18.54 8.19 28.55
N LEU A 59 -17.75 8.86 29.39
CA LEU A 59 -17.87 8.74 30.84
C LEU A 59 -19.26 9.13 31.33
N ASN A 60 -19.81 10.26 30.87
CA ASN A 60 -21.10 10.76 31.33
C ASN A 60 -22.28 9.87 30.91
N GLN A 61 -22.26 9.35 29.68
CA GLN A 61 -23.39 8.62 29.10
C GLN A 61 -23.35 7.11 29.34
N THR A 62 -22.18 6.55 29.69
CA THR A 62 -22.01 5.09 29.85
C THR A 62 -21.35 4.68 31.17
N ASN A 63 -20.80 5.64 31.91
CA ASN A 63 -20.01 5.44 33.13
C ASN A 63 -18.73 4.60 32.91
N ILE A 64 -18.21 4.54 31.69
CA ILE A 64 -16.92 3.90 31.39
C ILE A 64 -15.79 4.85 31.82
N PRO A 65 -14.90 4.42 32.74
CA PRO A 65 -13.81 5.27 33.19
C PRO A 65 -12.74 5.43 32.10
N PRO A 66 -12.02 6.57 32.05
CA PRO A 66 -10.97 6.81 31.07
C PRO A 66 -9.86 5.74 31.05
N ASP A 67 -9.55 5.12 32.20
CA ASP A 67 -8.55 4.06 32.31
C ASP A 67 -8.93 2.77 31.55
N ASN A 68 -10.23 2.58 31.28
CA ASN A 68 -10.76 1.44 30.53
C ASN A 68 -11.01 1.78 29.05
N LEU A 69 -10.58 2.96 28.59
CA LEU A 69 -10.88 3.51 27.28
C LEU A 69 -9.60 3.96 26.56
N HIS A 70 -9.25 3.31 25.46
CA HIS A 70 -8.11 3.70 24.63
C HIS A 70 -8.57 4.06 23.23
N LEU A 71 -7.97 5.11 22.67
CA LEU A 71 -8.27 5.54 21.32
C LEU A 71 -7.56 4.60 20.34
N LEU A 72 -8.33 4.02 19.44
CA LEU A 72 -7.84 3.11 18.41
C LEU A 72 -7.63 3.80 17.07
N ALA A 73 -8.56 4.68 16.67
CA ALA A 73 -8.48 5.36 15.38
C ALA A 73 -9.12 6.75 15.39
N ARG A 74 -8.62 7.60 14.49
CA ARG A 74 -9.21 8.89 14.12
C ARG A 74 -9.56 8.82 12.64
N GLY A 75 -10.83 9.02 12.30
CA GLY A 75 -11.26 9.08 10.91
C GLY A 75 -11.00 10.47 10.31
N GLU A 76 -10.99 10.55 8.98
CA GLU A 76 -10.99 11.85 8.30
C GLU A 76 -12.28 12.61 8.63
N MET A 77 -12.17 13.95 8.76
CA MET A 77 -13.32 14.80 9.03
C MET A 77 -14.31 14.74 7.87
N ILE A 78 -15.59 14.52 8.20
CA ILE A 78 -16.66 14.38 7.22
C ILE A 78 -17.49 15.66 7.19
N SER A 79 -17.55 16.31 6.02
CA SER A 79 -18.42 17.46 5.77
C SER A 79 -19.74 17.01 5.14
N ARG A 80 -20.88 17.48 5.69
CA ARG A 80 -22.23 17.16 5.19
C ARG A 80 -23.15 18.39 5.22
N LEU A 81 -23.81 18.61 4.09
CA LEU A 81 -24.84 19.64 3.93
C LEU A 81 -26.21 19.03 4.25
N ASP A 82 -26.88 19.48 5.30
CA ASP A 82 -28.26 19.10 5.57
C ASP A 82 -29.20 20.25 5.18
N THR A 83 -29.73 20.17 3.97
CA THR A 83 -30.66 21.15 3.42
C THR A 83 -32.03 21.13 4.09
N SER A 84 -32.40 20.01 4.73
CA SER A 84 -33.68 19.88 5.43
C SER A 84 -33.67 20.55 6.81
N LEU A 85 -32.49 20.59 7.46
CA LEU A 85 -32.29 21.19 8.78
C LEU A 85 -31.54 22.54 8.76
N ASN A 86 -31.18 23.05 7.57
CA ASN A 86 -30.42 24.29 7.35
C ASN A 86 -29.10 24.37 8.14
N ASN A 87 -28.44 23.21 8.32
CA ASN A 87 -27.18 23.08 9.07
C ASN A 87 -26.08 22.47 8.18
N ASP A 88 -24.86 22.96 8.40
CA ASP A 88 -23.64 22.37 7.83
C ASP A 88 -22.94 21.60 8.95
N TRP A 89 -22.62 20.33 8.72
CA TRP A 89 -22.00 19.47 9.72
C TRP A 89 -20.53 19.22 9.40
N GLU A 90 -19.69 19.39 10.41
CA GLU A 90 -18.31 18.89 10.45
C GLU A 90 -18.24 17.79 11.51
N ILE A 91 -18.19 16.55 11.05
CA ILE A 91 -18.20 15.36 11.91
C ILE A 91 -16.77 14.87 12.05
N TYR A 92 -16.33 14.67 13.29
CA TYR A 92 -15.02 14.14 13.65
C TYR A 92 -15.18 12.71 14.17
N PRO A 93 -14.93 11.70 13.32
CA PRO A 93 -15.10 10.30 13.68
C PRO A 93 -13.97 9.80 14.60
N LEU A 94 -14.32 9.09 15.68
CA LEU A 94 -13.37 8.48 16.61
C LEU A 94 -13.73 7.03 16.93
N LEU A 95 -12.74 6.14 17.03
CA LEU A 95 -12.91 4.76 17.49
C LEU A 95 -12.18 4.55 18.81
N PHE A 96 -12.87 4.01 19.80
CA PHE A 96 -12.29 3.63 21.07
C PHE A 96 -12.49 2.14 21.35
N GLY A 97 -11.45 1.50 21.84
CA GLY A 97 -11.53 0.17 22.42
C GLY A 97 -11.84 0.26 23.91
N ILE A 98 -12.57 -0.72 24.41
CA ILE A 98 -12.87 -0.85 25.82
C ILE A 98 -12.37 -2.17 26.40
N THR A 99 -11.90 -2.12 27.65
CA THR A 99 -11.58 -3.30 28.46
C THR A 99 -12.78 -3.62 29.37
N PRO A 100 -13.14 -4.91 29.62
CA PRO A 100 -14.50 -5.28 29.99
C PRO A 100 -14.98 -4.61 31.28
N THR A 101 -16.14 -3.96 31.18
CA THR A 101 -16.96 -3.54 32.32
C THR A 101 -18.27 -4.29 32.24
N SER A 102 -18.63 -4.98 33.31
CA SER A 102 -19.70 -5.98 33.31
C SER A 102 -21.11 -5.40 33.25
N ASN A 103 -21.31 -4.08 33.26
CA ASN A 103 -22.59 -3.41 33.01
C ASN A 103 -22.37 -1.95 32.56
N LEU A 104 -22.95 -1.57 31.41
CA LEU A 104 -23.08 -0.17 31.01
C LEU A 104 -24.17 0.48 31.87
N ASN A 105 -23.92 1.68 32.39
CA ASN A 105 -24.95 2.47 33.05
C ASN A 105 -25.30 3.65 32.14
N LEU A 106 -26.41 3.51 31.43
CA LEU A 106 -26.84 4.50 30.44
C LEU A 106 -27.49 5.69 31.14
N ASP A 107 -27.24 6.89 30.61
CA ASP A 107 -27.97 8.07 31.02
C ASP A 107 -29.42 8.08 30.48
N GLN A 108 -30.18 9.13 30.82
CA GLN A 108 -31.58 9.26 30.43
C GLN A 108 -31.80 9.44 28.91
N MET A 109 -30.73 9.70 28.14
CA MET A 109 -30.82 9.90 26.69
C MET A 109 -30.92 8.59 25.92
N PHE A 110 -30.66 7.44 26.55
CA PHE A 110 -30.77 6.14 25.89
C PHE A 110 -31.70 5.19 26.65
N VAL A 111 -32.50 4.46 25.90
CA VAL A 111 -33.45 3.47 26.45
C VAL A 111 -32.93 2.04 26.31
N GLU A 112 -31.97 1.82 25.42
CA GLU A 112 -31.49 0.49 25.06
C GLU A 112 -30.04 0.56 24.57
N SER A 113 -29.27 -0.49 24.87
CA SER A 113 -27.92 -0.69 24.34
C SER A 113 -27.78 -2.12 23.82
N GLN A 114 -27.10 -2.29 22.68
CA GLN A 114 -26.80 -3.60 22.12
C GLN A 114 -25.35 -3.67 21.64
N TRP A 115 -24.70 -4.78 21.97
CA TRP A 115 -23.40 -5.15 21.41
C TRP A 115 -23.63 -6.04 20.19
N VAL A 116 -23.36 -5.51 19.01
CA VAL A 116 -23.61 -6.18 17.73
C VAL A 116 -22.32 -6.44 16.98
N LEU A 117 -22.33 -7.44 16.09
CA LEU A 117 -21.23 -7.60 15.15
C LEU A 117 -21.27 -6.45 14.12
N PRO A 118 -20.11 -6.02 13.58
CA PRO A 118 -20.04 -4.93 12.60
C PRO A 118 -20.99 -5.11 11.41
N GLU A 119 -21.10 -6.33 10.87
CA GLU A 119 -21.96 -6.65 9.75
C GLU A 119 -23.46 -6.53 10.07
N GLN A 120 -23.85 -6.64 11.35
CA GLN A 120 -25.24 -6.56 11.78
C GLN A 120 -25.75 -5.13 11.85
N ILE A 121 -24.88 -4.11 11.79
CA ILE A 121 -25.27 -2.69 11.81
C ILE A 121 -26.26 -2.36 10.66
N ILE A 122 -26.22 -3.12 9.56
CA ILE A 122 -27.13 -2.94 8.42
C ILE A 122 -28.61 -3.17 8.78
N ASP A 123 -28.87 -3.98 9.81
CA ASP A 123 -30.21 -4.35 10.26
C ASP A 123 -30.84 -3.32 11.21
N PHE A 124 -30.11 -2.24 11.54
CA PHE A 124 -30.55 -1.21 12.47
C PHE A 124 -30.89 0.11 11.76
N ASP A 125 -32.01 0.72 12.18
CA ASP A 125 -32.39 2.09 11.82
C ASP A 125 -31.50 3.08 12.57
N THR A 126 -30.44 3.55 11.90
CA THR A 126 -29.40 4.38 12.52
C THR A 126 -29.60 5.88 12.27
N THR A 127 -28.97 6.73 13.10
CA THR A 127 -28.98 8.17 12.87
C THR A 127 -28.33 8.53 11.53
N PRO A 128 -28.73 9.64 10.88
CA PRO A 128 -28.11 10.11 9.65
C PRO A 128 -26.57 10.14 9.77
N HIS A 129 -25.89 9.69 8.71
CA HIS A 129 -24.42 9.63 8.61
C HIS A 129 -23.69 8.68 9.57
N PHE A 130 -24.40 7.91 10.41
CA PHE A 130 -23.75 6.97 11.32
C PHE A 130 -22.87 5.95 10.59
N ARG A 131 -23.33 5.44 9.45
CA ARG A 131 -22.55 4.49 8.61
C ARG A 131 -21.28 5.13 8.06
N ASP A 132 -21.38 6.36 7.52
CA ASP A 132 -20.22 7.11 7.03
C ASP A 132 -19.17 7.32 8.15
N VAL A 133 -19.63 7.62 9.36
CA VAL A 133 -18.77 7.79 10.54
C VAL A 133 -18.14 6.46 10.94
N PHE A 134 -18.92 5.39 10.98
CA PHE A 134 -18.44 4.05 11.30
C PHE A 134 -17.37 3.61 10.30
N ASP A 135 -17.61 3.73 8.99
CA ASP A 135 -16.66 3.37 7.95
C ASP A 135 -15.38 4.20 7.98
N ALA A 136 -15.46 5.46 8.43
CA ALA A 136 -14.31 6.34 8.56
C ALA A 136 -13.35 5.95 9.69
N VAL A 137 -13.82 5.22 10.72
CA VAL A 137 -13.01 4.91 11.92
C VAL A 137 -12.85 3.46 12.18
N TYR A 138 -13.83 2.66 11.80
CA TYR A 138 -13.83 1.23 11.93
C TYR A 138 -13.19 0.69 10.67
N PRO A 139 -11.90 0.33 10.72
CA PRO A 139 -11.31 -0.15 9.52
C PRO A 139 -11.96 -1.53 9.26
N ILE A 140 -12.59 -1.68 8.09
CA ILE A 140 -13.24 -2.94 7.63
C ILE A 140 -12.31 -4.17 7.71
N GLU A 141 -11.03 -3.91 7.83
CA GLU A 141 -10.07 -4.70 8.61
C GLU A 141 -10.66 -5.74 9.62
N VAL A 142 -11.70 -5.44 10.41
CA VAL A 142 -12.28 -6.43 11.35
C VAL A 142 -13.30 -7.38 10.72
N LEU A 143 -14.11 -6.92 9.76
CA LEU A 143 -14.99 -7.78 8.95
C LEU A 143 -14.20 -8.87 8.18
N LEU A 144 -12.90 -8.64 7.95
CA LEU A 144 -11.99 -9.55 7.25
C LEU A 144 -11.41 -10.65 8.16
N LEU A 145 -11.46 -10.51 9.49
CA LEU A 145 -10.98 -11.53 10.43
C LEU A 145 -11.92 -12.75 10.50
N GLU A 146 -13.19 -12.58 10.16
CA GLU A 146 -14.20 -13.64 10.32
C GLU A 146 -14.13 -14.78 9.29
N LYS A 147 -13.32 -14.64 8.22
CA LYS A 147 -13.36 -15.54 7.04
C LYS A 147 -12.05 -16.29 6.71
N GLY A 148 -11.06 -16.31 7.60
CA GLY A 148 -10.06 -17.40 7.61
C GLY A 148 -8.94 -17.40 6.57
N GLU A 149 -8.44 -16.24 6.12
CA GLU A 149 -7.04 -16.10 5.68
C GLU A 149 -6.50 -14.77 6.22
N ASP A 150 -5.26 -14.77 6.69
CA ASP A 150 -4.61 -13.62 7.33
C ASP A 150 -4.17 -12.56 6.30
N LEU A 151 -5.15 -11.99 5.59
CA LEU A 151 -4.98 -10.93 4.60
C LEU A 151 -4.16 -9.78 5.18
N ARG A 152 -4.43 -9.41 6.44
CA ARG A 152 -3.68 -8.37 7.17
C ARG A 152 -2.22 -8.72 7.34
N ARG A 153 -1.87 -9.88 7.90
CA ARG A 153 -0.47 -10.29 8.03
C ARG A 153 0.19 -10.41 6.68
N ARG A 154 -0.49 -10.93 5.65
CA ARG A 154 0.08 -11.05 4.30
C ARG A 154 0.31 -9.69 3.65
N VAL A 155 -0.63 -8.76 3.75
CA VAL A 155 -0.45 -7.37 3.30
C VAL A 155 0.68 -6.69 4.09
N ARG A 156 0.71 -6.85 5.42
CA ARG A 156 1.78 -6.33 6.28
C ARG A 156 3.13 -6.93 5.93
N GLN A 157 3.20 -8.23 5.63
CA GLN A 157 4.39 -8.91 5.16
C GLN A 157 4.87 -8.33 3.82
N ILE A 158 3.96 -8.10 2.87
CA ILE A 158 4.30 -7.45 1.58
C ILE A 158 4.76 -6.02 1.82
N SER A 159 4.07 -5.25 2.66
CA SER A 159 4.34 -3.84 2.94
C SER A 159 5.70 -3.63 3.63
N LEU A 160 6.02 -4.46 4.62
CA LEU A 160 7.26 -4.36 5.41
C LEU A 160 8.44 -5.12 4.81
N ASP A 161 8.28 -5.80 3.67
CA ASP A 161 9.35 -6.59 3.08
C ASP A 161 10.51 -5.70 2.61
N GLN A 162 11.70 -5.89 3.16
CA GLN A 162 12.89 -5.15 2.73
C GLN A 162 13.96 -6.06 2.11
N LYS A 163 13.58 -7.27 1.72
CA LYS A 163 14.50 -8.29 1.20
C LYS A 163 14.23 -8.65 -0.26
N ARG A 164 12.98 -8.59 -0.70
CA ARG A 164 12.54 -9.06 -2.01
C ARG A 164 12.27 -7.91 -2.98
N GLY A 165 12.48 -8.18 -4.27
CA GLY A 165 12.29 -7.17 -5.33
C GLY A 165 10.83 -6.93 -5.69
N ALA A 166 10.58 -5.83 -6.42
CA ALA A 166 9.24 -5.41 -6.84
C ALA A 166 8.40 -6.51 -7.51
N SER A 167 8.99 -7.27 -8.44
CA SER A 167 8.27 -8.32 -9.17
C SER A 167 7.93 -9.52 -8.27
N GLU A 168 8.75 -9.84 -7.26
CA GLU A 168 8.47 -10.93 -6.30
C GLU A 168 7.31 -10.54 -5.37
N LEU A 169 7.30 -9.29 -4.88
CA LEU A 169 6.20 -8.76 -4.08
C LEU A 169 4.89 -8.67 -4.88
N ALA A 170 4.98 -8.31 -6.15
CA ALA A 170 3.85 -8.27 -7.06
C ALA A 170 3.23 -9.67 -7.29
N GLN A 171 4.07 -10.72 -7.45
CA GLN A 171 3.58 -12.11 -7.52
C GLN A 171 2.83 -12.52 -6.24
N ASP A 172 3.33 -12.13 -5.07
CA ASP A 172 2.67 -12.42 -3.80
C ASP A 172 1.33 -11.68 -3.64
N ALA A 173 1.27 -10.42 -4.08
CA ALA A 173 0.04 -9.64 -4.15
C ALA A 173 -1.00 -10.32 -5.05
N ALA A 174 -0.60 -10.78 -6.25
CA ALA A 174 -1.49 -11.51 -7.16
C ALA A 174 -1.97 -12.83 -6.53
N ARG A 175 -1.08 -13.61 -5.91
CA ARG A 175 -1.45 -14.87 -5.24
C ARG A 175 -2.39 -14.63 -4.06
N LEU A 176 -2.17 -13.58 -3.28
CA LEU A 176 -3.04 -13.16 -2.19
C LEU A 176 -4.45 -12.84 -2.69
N LEU A 177 -4.57 -11.95 -3.67
CA LEU A 177 -5.87 -11.56 -4.21
C LEU A 177 -6.57 -12.72 -4.95
N ARG A 178 -5.80 -13.62 -5.57
CA ARG A 178 -6.34 -14.87 -6.11
C ARG A 178 -6.96 -15.73 -5.02
N ASN A 179 -6.28 -15.90 -3.88
CA ASN A 179 -6.83 -16.68 -2.77
C ASN A 179 -8.12 -16.04 -2.25
N VAL A 180 -8.11 -14.73 -2.01
CA VAL A 180 -9.31 -13.98 -1.61
C VAL A 180 -10.47 -14.24 -2.58
N ALA A 181 -10.22 -14.10 -3.89
CA ALA A 181 -11.23 -14.32 -4.92
C ALA A 181 -11.77 -15.76 -4.97
N LEU A 182 -11.01 -16.75 -4.50
CA LEU A 182 -11.42 -18.16 -4.49
C LEU A 182 -12.10 -18.58 -3.19
N THR A 183 -11.91 -17.85 -2.10
CA THR A 183 -12.42 -18.20 -0.76
C THR A 183 -13.63 -17.38 -0.34
N THR A 184 -13.71 -16.12 -0.77
CA THR A 184 -14.86 -15.27 -0.46
C THR A 184 -16.05 -15.62 -1.36
N ASN A 185 -17.27 -15.48 -0.83
CA ASN A 185 -18.51 -15.44 -1.62
C ASN A 185 -19.02 -14.00 -1.82
N ASP A 186 -18.28 -13.02 -1.31
CA ASP A 186 -18.65 -11.61 -1.29
C ASP A 186 -17.69 -10.80 -2.16
N VAL A 187 -18.22 -10.19 -3.22
CA VAL A 187 -17.47 -9.36 -4.15
C VAL A 187 -16.93 -8.11 -3.47
N ALA A 188 -17.66 -7.52 -2.51
CA ALA A 188 -17.21 -6.32 -1.80
C ALA A 188 -15.91 -6.58 -1.00
N ILE A 189 -15.77 -7.78 -0.43
CA ILE A 189 -14.54 -8.22 0.24
C ILE A 189 -13.35 -8.25 -0.73
N LEU A 190 -13.55 -8.82 -1.92
CA LEU A 190 -12.52 -8.83 -2.95
C LEU A 190 -12.16 -7.41 -3.39
N GLU A 191 -13.16 -6.57 -3.67
CA GLU A 191 -12.91 -5.20 -4.13
C GLU A 191 -12.06 -4.44 -3.14
N LYS A 192 -12.45 -4.49 -1.87
CA LYS A 192 -11.70 -3.82 -0.82
C LYS A 192 -10.31 -4.41 -0.61
N SER A 193 -10.17 -5.73 -0.71
CA SER A 193 -8.85 -6.37 -0.63
C SER A 193 -7.92 -5.87 -1.73
N CYS A 194 -8.45 -5.65 -2.95
CA CYS A 194 -7.68 -5.06 -4.04
C CYS A 194 -7.23 -3.64 -3.70
N LEU A 195 -8.11 -2.80 -3.15
CA LEU A 195 -7.77 -1.42 -2.77
C LEU A 195 -6.68 -1.39 -1.66
N ILE A 196 -6.81 -2.21 -0.62
CA ILE A 196 -5.80 -2.34 0.45
C ILE A 196 -4.44 -2.76 -0.13
N VAL A 197 -4.43 -3.79 -0.97
CA VAL A 197 -3.19 -4.27 -1.60
C VAL A 197 -2.60 -3.19 -2.51
N ALA A 198 -3.44 -2.44 -3.21
CA ALA A 198 -2.99 -1.41 -4.14
C ALA A 198 -2.22 -0.27 -3.44
N GLU A 199 -2.59 0.03 -2.19
CA GLU A 199 -2.03 1.14 -1.41
C GLU A 199 -0.89 0.71 -0.48
N CYS A 200 -0.62 -0.61 -0.34
CA CYS A 200 0.28 -1.10 0.70
C CYS A 200 1.76 -0.69 0.49
N ARG A 201 2.14 -0.33 -0.74
CA ARG A 201 3.47 0.21 -1.11
C ARG A 201 3.40 1.13 -2.34
N PRO A 202 3.12 2.43 -2.16
CA PRO A 202 2.96 3.37 -3.28
C PRO A 202 4.21 3.50 -4.17
N ALA A 203 5.41 3.32 -3.63
CA ALA A 203 6.66 3.39 -4.39
C ALA A 203 6.91 2.19 -5.33
N VAL A 204 6.13 1.10 -5.18
CA VAL A 204 6.26 -0.15 -5.93
C VAL A 204 5.03 -0.33 -6.83
N ALA A 205 5.05 0.32 -8.00
CA ALA A 205 3.95 0.33 -8.96
C ALA A 205 3.34 -1.04 -9.32
N PRO A 206 4.10 -2.15 -9.50
CA PRO A 206 3.50 -3.40 -9.95
C PRO A 206 2.54 -4.03 -8.92
N ILE A 207 2.69 -3.72 -7.62
CA ILE A 207 1.73 -4.18 -6.60
C ILE A 207 0.37 -3.51 -6.83
N CYS A 208 0.40 -2.19 -6.99
CA CYS A 208 -0.78 -1.38 -7.30
C CYS A 208 -1.43 -1.84 -8.61
N ASN A 209 -0.65 -1.89 -9.70
CA ASN A 209 -1.13 -2.26 -11.02
C ASN A 209 -1.76 -3.66 -11.06
N ILE A 210 -1.21 -4.64 -10.35
CA ILE A 210 -1.83 -5.97 -10.23
C ILE A 210 -3.17 -5.91 -9.54
N ALA A 211 -3.22 -5.29 -8.36
CA ALA A 211 -4.43 -5.26 -7.57
C ALA A 211 -5.59 -4.61 -8.33
N LEU A 212 -5.28 -3.55 -9.07
CA LEU A 212 -6.25 -2.81 -9.85
C LEU A 212 -6.64 -3.52 -11.15
N THR A 213 -5.70 -4.24 -11.78
CA THR A 213 -6.02 -5.12 -12.92
C THR A 213 -6.97 -6.25 -12.52
N ILE A 214 -6.82 -6.77 -11.29
CA ILE A 214 -7.71 -7.79 -10.73
C ILE A 214 -9.08 -7.17 -10.41
N LEU A 215 -9.11 -6.00 -9.77
CA LEU A 215 -10.35 -5.25 -9.49
C LEU A 215 -11.13 -4.93 -10.76
N GLY A 216 -10.47 -4.40 -11.78
CA GLY A 216 -11.07 -4.08 -13.07
C GLY A 216 -11.67 -5.31 -13.76
N ALA A 217 -11.01 -6.46 -13.64
CA ALA A 217 -11.55 -7.73 -14.15
C ALA A 217 -12.81 -8.18 -13.40
N ALA A 218 -12.90 -7.95 -12.08
CA ALA A 218 -14.09 -8.24 -11.29
C ALA A 218 -15.26 -7.33 -11.72
N ARG A 219 -15.03 -6.01 -11.76
CA ARG A 219 -16.04 -5.00 -12.11
C ARG A 219 -16.55 -5.14 -13.54
N GLY A 220 -15.67 -5.51 -14.48
CA GLY A 220 -16.02 -5.72 -15.89
C GLY A 220 -16.82 -7.00 -16.16
N ALA A 221 -16.97 -7.91 -15.20
CA ALA A 221 -17.61 -9.21 -15.40
C ALA A 221 -19.15 -9.18 -15.51
N LEU A 222 -19.80 -8.02 -15.36
CA LEU A 222 -21.24 -7.74 -15.60
C LEU A 222 -22.15 -8.98 -15.45
N SER A 223 -22.41 -9.39 -14.19
CA SER A 223 -23.29 -10.50 -13.77
C SER A 223 -22.79 -11.94 -14.01
N ARG A 224 -21.63 -12.16 -14.66
CA ARG A 224 -21.15 -13.51 -15.06
C ARG A 224 -20.11 -14.15 -14.13
N ASP A 225 -20.14 -13.83 -12.84
CA ASP A 225 -19.16 -14.23 -11.79
C ASP A 225 -17.89 -13.35 -11.71
N PRO A 226 -17.97 -12.22 -10.97
CA PRO A 226 -16.84 -11.32 -10.71
C PRO A 226 -15.66 -11.99 -9.99
N LEU A 227 -15.93 -12.92 -9.07
CA LEU A 227 -14.90 -13.59 -8.27
C LEU A 227 -14.05 -14.51 -9.14
N ALA A 228 -14.69 -15.31 -10.00
CA ALA A 228 -13.96 -16.13 -10.95
C ALA A 228 -13.18 -15.29 -11.98
N ALA A 229 -13.72 -14.14 -12.41
CA ALA A 229 -13.01 -13.23 -13.30
C ALA A 229 -11.73 -12.67 -12.64
N ALA A 230 -11.81 -12.27 -11.37
CA ALA A 230 -10.68 -11.82 -10.59
C ALA A 230 -9.63 -12.92 -10.38
N ALA A 231 -10.06 -14.13 -9.99
CA ALA A 231 -9.16 -15.26 -9.81
C ALA A 231 -8.41 -15.64 -11.10
N ARG A 232 -9.09 -15.59 -12.25
CA ARG A 232 -8.47 -15.78 -13.57
C ARG A 232 -7.48 -14.64 -13.88
N SER A 233 -7.87 -13.40 -13.63
CA SER A 233 -7.00 -12.23 -13.83
C SER A 233 -5.72 -12.36 -13.02
N ALA A 234 -5.83 -12.65 -11.72
CA ALA A 234 -4.70 -12.84 -10.83
C ALA A 234 -3.76 -13.97 -11.28
N LYS A 235 -4.31 -15.11 -11.74
CA LYS A 235 -3.51 -16.19 -12.31
C LYS A 235 -2.75 -15.75 -13.57
N ARG A 236 -3.39 -14.99 -14.47
CA ARG A 236 -2.72 -14.45 -15.66
C ARG A 236 -1.61 -13.47 -15.30
N MET A 237 -1.80 -12.62 -14.28
CA MET A 237 -0.78 -11.66 -13.85
C MET A 237 0.49 -12.37 -13.36
N THR A 238 0.35 -13.43 -12.55
CA THR A 238 1.49 -14.22 -12.09
C THR A 238 2.24 -14.86 -13.26
N ALA A 239 1.52 -15.48 -14.21
CA ALA A 239 2.14 -16.07 -15.40
C ALA A 239 2.79 -15.00 -16.30
N GLY A 240 2.16 -13.84 -16.45
CA GLY A 240 2.69 -12.71 -17.21
C GLY A 240 4.01 -12.20 -16.66
N LEU A 241 4.17 -12.12 -15.33
CA LEU A 241 5.44 -11.75 -14.70
C LEU A 241 6.57 -12.74 -14.98
N GLU A 242 6.26 -14.04 -15.04
CA GLU A 242 7.24 -15.08 -15.40
C GLU A 242 7.65 -14.96 -16.87
N SER A 243 6.68 -14.83 -17.78
CA SER A 243 6.94 -14.62 -19.21
C SER A 243 7.69 -13.32 -19.49
N ALA A 244 7.34 -12.23 -18.79
CA ALA A 244 8.02 -10.95 -18.90
C ALA A 244 9.51 -11.06 -18.57
N SER A 245 9.87 -11.83 -17.54
CA SER A 245 11.28 -12.05 -17.20
C SER A 245 12.06 -12.76 -18.32
N GLN A 246 11.42 -13.66 -19.06
CA GLN A 246 12.05 -14.37 -20.18
C GLN A 246 12.25 -13.43 -21.37
N LEU A 247 11.24 -12.63 -21.72
CA LEU A 247 11.30 -11.65 -22.80
C LEU A 247 12.36 -10.57 -22.53
N ILE A 248 12.42 -10.06 -21.29
CA ILE A 248 13.45 -9.10 -20.87
C ILE A 248 14.86 -9.70 -21.04
N ALA A 249 15.04 -10.98 -20.68
CA ALA A 249 16.31 -11.66 -20.84
C ALA A 249 16.70 -11.84 -22.31
N GLU A 250 15.74 -12.17 -23.17
CA GLU A 250 15.92 -12.32 -24.61
C GLU A 250 16.30 -10.98 -25.27
N TYR A 251 15.49 -9.93 -25.06
CA TYR A 251 15.75 -8.61 -25.64
C TYR A 251 17.02 -7.98 -25.07
N GLY A 252 17.32 -8.22 -23.80
CA GLY A 252 18.50 -7.68 -23.12
C GLY A 252 19.82 -8.29 -23.57
N ARG A 253 19.80 -9.44 -24.27
CA ARG A 253 21.00 -10.18 -24.70
C ARG A 253 22.04 -9.28 -25.38
N VAL A 254 21.61 -8.34 -26.22
CA VAL A 254 22.49 -7.45 -26.99
C VAL A 254 23.27 -6.43 -26.13
N TYR A 255 22.87 -6.25 -24.87
CA TYR A 255 23.46 -5.28 -23.93
C TYR A 255 24.32 -5.92 -22.84
N LEU A 256 24.35 -7.25 -22.75
CA LEU A 256 24.99 -7.99 -21.66
C LEU A 256 26.32 -8.60 -22.10
N LYS A 257 27.27 -7.77 -22.55
CA LYS A 257 28.58 -8.24 -23.02
C LYS A 257 29.72 -7.68 -22.15
N GLY A 258 30.47 -8.58 -21.50
CA GLY A 258 31.62 -8.21 -20.66
C GLY A 258 31.28 -8.14 -19.17
N THR A 259 31.84 -7.15 -18.48
CA THR A 259 31.73 -6.94 -17.03
C THR A 259 30.58 -5.99 -16.72
N GLY A 260 29.53 -6.48 -16.08
CA GLY A 260 28.39 -5.67 -15.65
C GLY A 260 28.48 -5.22 -14.19
N ILE A 261 28.06 -4.00 -13.88
CA ILE A 261 27.82 -3.53 -12.51
C ILE A 261 26.33 -3.33 -12.24
N THR A 262 25.86 -3.74 -11.06
CA THR A 262 24.49 -3.52 -10.59
C THR A 262 24.44 -3.03 -9.15
N PHE A 263 23.27 -2.60 -8.69
CA PHE A 263 23.04 -2.18 -7.31
C PHE A 263 21.93 -3.01 -6.66
N SER A 264 22.20 -3.54 -5.46
CA SER A 264 21.26 -4.38 -4.71
C SER A 264 20.82 -5.66 -5.47
N ALA A 265 19.55 -6.05 -5.35
CA ALA A 265 18.98 -7.25 -5.97
C ALA A 265 17.82 -6.90 -6.92
N SER A 266 17.82 -7.52 -8.10
CA SER A 266 16.72 -7.47 -9.05
C SER A 266 16.52 -8.84 -9.69
N SER A 267 15.29 -9.38 -9.61
CA SER A 267 14.95 -10.66 -10.23
C SER A 267 15.02 -10.60 -11.76
N ALA A 268 14.65 -9.48 -12.38
CA ALA A 268 14.75 -9.28 -13.82
C ALA A 268 16.21 -9.25 -14.30
N VAL A 269 17.08 -8.52 -13.58
CA VAL A 269 18.53 -8.51 -13.86
C VAL A 269 19.12 -9.90 -13.65
N ARG A 270 18.75 -10.60 -12.57
CA ARG A 270 19.18 -11.98 -12.32
C ARG A 270 18.78 -12.91 -13.45
N GLY A 271 17.52 -12.84 -13.90
CA GLY A 271 17.01 -13.66 -15.00
C GLY A 271 17.75 -13.38 -16.31
N ALA A 272 17.97 -12.11 -16.62
CA ALA A 272 18.71 -11.69 -17.82
C ALA A 272 20.17 -12.15 -17.80
N LEU A 273 20.84 -12.07 -16.64
CA LEU A 273 22.18 -12.61 -16.44
C LEU A 273 22.21 -14.13 -16.66
N LEU A 274 21.36 -14.88 -15.96
CA LEU A 274 21.31 -16.35 -16.04
C LEU A 274 21.09 -16.86 -17.47
N ALA A 275 20.21 -16.21 -18.23
CA ALA A 275 19.92 -16.59 -19.61
C ALA A 275 21.04 -16.25 -20.61
N ASN A 276 21.98 -15.36 -20.24
CA ASN A 276 23.04 -14.87 -21.11
C ASN A 276 24.43 -15.01 -20.45
N GLN A 277 24.62 -16.08 -19.67
CA GLN A 277 25.86 -16.35 -18.93
C GLN A 277 27.09 -16.45 -19.86
N ASP A 278 26.89 -16.89 -21.10
CA ASP A 278 27.92 -16.99 -22.14
C ASP A 278 28.53 -15.64 -22.54
N GLN A 279 27.84 -14.53 -22.27
CA GLN A 279 28.27 -13.18 -22.68
C GLN A 279 28.84 -12.34 -21.54
N VAL A 280 28.58 -12.72 -20.30
CA VAL A 280 28.95 -11.94 -19.11
C VAL A 280 30.18 -12.55 -18.45
N THR A 281 31.28 -11.81 -18.45
CA THR A 281 32.57 -12.28 -17.91
C THR A 281 32.67 -12.15 -16.40
N ARG A 282 32.03 -11.11 -15.84
CA ARG A 282 32.05 -10.79 -14.41
C ARG A 282 30.85 -9.92 -14.04
N VAL A 283 30.34 -10.09 -12.82
CA VAL A 283 29.27 -9.26 -12.25
C VAL A 283 29.77 -8.59 -10.98
N LEU A 284 29.75 -7.26 -10.97
CA LEU A 284 30.01 -6.46 -9.79
C LEU A 284 28.68 -6.04 -9.16
N ILE A 285 28.52 -6.27 -7.86
CA ILE A 285 27.30 -5.91 -7.13
C ILE A 285 27.66 -4.86 -6.08
N ALA A 286 27.36 -3.61 -6.40
CA ALA A 286 27.41 -2.53 -5.44
C ALA A 286 26.27 -2.67 -4.42
N ARG A 287 26.56 -2.44 -3.14
CA ARG A 287 25.55 -2.47 -2.08
C ARG A 287 25.80 -1.40 -1.04
N SER A 288 24.73 -1.00 -0.37
CA SER A 288 24.84 -0.27 0.89
C SER A 288 25.27 -1.22 2.02
N SER A 289 26.06 -0.71 2.95
CA SER A 289 26.47 -1.42 4.16
C SER A 289 25.29 -1.85 5.04
N THR A 290 24.14 -1.16 4.91
CA THR A 290 22.92 -1.40 5.68
C THR A 290 21.95 -2.41 5.03
N SER A 291 22.22 -2.89 3.81
CA SER A 291 21.35 -3.81 3.08
C SER A 291 21.99 -5.19 2.87
N MET A 292 21.18 -6.24 3.07
CA MET A 292 21.57 -7.63 2.84
C MET A 292 21.19 -8.16 1.45
N GLU A 293 20.35 -7.43 0.69
CA GLU A 293 19.81 -7.89 -0.60
C GLU A 293 20.91 -8.18 -1.63
N GLY A 294 21.89 -7.28 -1.75
CA GLY A 294 23.02 -7.46 -2.68
C GLY A 294 23.87 -8.70 -2.37
N LEU A 295 23.95 -9.13 -1.10
CA LEU A 295 24.67 -10.34 -0.71
C LEU A 295 23.92 -11.62 -1.09
N ASP A 296 22.60 -11.64 -0.93
CA ASP A 296 21.76 -12.76 -1.37
C ASP A 296 21.83 -12.93 -2.91
N GLN A 297 21.73 -11.81 -3.65
CA GLN A 297 21.91 -11.80 -5.09
C GLN A 297 23.29 -12.32 -5.51
N ALA A 298 24.36 -11.87 -4.84
CA ALA A 298 25.71 -12.33 -5.10
C ALA A 298 25.85 -13.84 -4.88
N THR A 299 25.26 -14.34 -3.79
CA THR A 299 25.28 -15.77 -3.44
C THR A 299 24.59 -16.61 -4.52
N LYS A 300 23.38 -16.21 -4.95
CA LYS A 300 22.62 -16.90 -6.01
C LYS A 300 23.37 -16.93 -7.34
N LEU A 301 24.01 -15.83 -7.72
CA LEU A 301 24.81 -15.76 -8.96
C LEU A 301 26.09 -16.60 -8.85
N LYS A 302 26.81 -16.56 -7.73
CA LYS A 302 27.99 -17.43 -7.51
C LYS A 302 27.62 -18.91 -7.58
N GLN A 303 26.52 -19.32 -6.95
CA GLN A 303 26.02 -20.69 -7.01
C GLN A 303 25.66 -21.13 -8.43
N SER A 304 25.32 -20.18 -9.31
CA SER A 304 25.02 -20.41 -10.72
C SER A 304 26.28 -20.34 -11.62
N GLY A 305 27.47 -20.21 -11.04
CA GLY A 305 28.75 -20.23 -11.77
C GLY A 305 29.22 -18.87 -12.30
N PHE A 306 28.64 -17.75 -11.87
CA PHE A 306 29.15 -16.43 -12.23
C PHE A 306 30.41 -16.06 -11.44
N ASN A 307 31.32 -15.34 -12.08
CA ASN A 307 32.36 -14.60 -11.40
C ASN A 307 31.76 -13.33 -10.78
N VAL A 308 31.53 -13.33 -9.47
CA VAL A 308 30.84 -12.24 -8.77
C VAL A 308 31.73 -11.62 -7.69
N GLU A 309 31.76 -10.29 -7.67
CA GLU A 309 32.36 -9.50 -6.60
C GLU A 309 31.32 -8.56 -5.99
N VAL A 310 31.32 -8.45 -4.66
CA VAL A 310 30.48 -7.51 -3.92
C VAL A 310 31.34 -6.33 -3.53
N ILE A 311 30.82 -5.13 -3.78
CA ILE A 311 31.54 -3.87 -3.62
C ILE A 311 30.71 -2.97 -2.72
N ASP A 312 31.37 -2.29 -1.79
CA ASP A 312 30.72 -1.24 -1.01
C ASP A 312 30.37 -0.05 -1.91
N GLU A 313 29.22 0.58 -1.69
CA GLU A 313 28.77 1.73 -2.50
C GLU A 313 29.81 2.87 -2.54
N SER A 314 30.62 3.03 -1.49
CA SER A 314 31.71 4.02 -1.45
C SER A 314 32.90 3.70 -2.36
N GLU A 315 33.04 2.45 -2.78
CA GLU A 315 34.18 1.95 -3.55
C GLU A 315 33.89 1.82 -5.05
N VAL A 316 32.65 2.12 -5.49
CA VAL A 316 32.20 1.99 -6.88
C VAL A 316 33.17 2.68 -7.84
N SER A 317 33.59 3.91 -7.55
CA SER A 317 34.48 4.70 -8.42
C SER A 317 35.83 4.02 -8.72
N LYS A 318 36.33 3.17 -7.81
CA LYS A 318 37.63 2.50 -7.96
C LYS A 318 37.57 1.34 -8.96
N VAL A 319 36.41 0.74 -9.16
CA VAL A 319 36.24 -0.45 -10.01
C VAL A 319 35.73 -0.15 -11.40
N LEU A 320 35.19 1.04 -11.66
CA LEU A 320 34.54 1.37 -12.93
C LEU A 320 35.45 1.22 -14.16
N LYS A 321 36.77 1.34 -14.01
CA LYS A 321 37.73 1.07 -15.11
C LYS A 321 37.69 -0.36 -15.65
N SER A 322 37.14 -1.30 -14.87
CA SER A 322 36.98 -2.71 -15.23
C SER A 322 35.56 -3.08 -15.66
N VAL A 323 34.66 -2.09 -15.73
CA VAL A 323 33.23 -2.28 -16.04
C VAL A 323 32.96 -1.88 -17.48
N ASP A 324 32.14 -2.67 -18.17
CA ASP A 324 31.72 -2.41 -19.55
C ASP A 324 30.32 -1.77 -19.61
N PHE A 325 29.46 -2.04 -18.62
CA PHE A 325 28.11 -1.48 -18.55
C PHE A 325 27.52 -1.50 -17.13
N GLY A 326 26.61 -0.58 -16.85
CA GLY A 326 25.74 -0.62 -15.68
C GLY A 326 24.37 -1.20 -16.02
N MET A 327 23.79 -1.96 -15.10
CA MET A 327 22.45 -2.52 -15.24
C MET A 327 21.71 -2.56 -13.91
N ILE A 328 20.42 -2.27 -13.92
CA ILE A 328 19.57 -2.24 -12.73
C ILE A 328 18.16 -2.71 -13.05
N GLY A 329 17.41 -3.07 -12.00
CA GLY A 329 15.95 -3.14 -12.09
C GLY A 329 15.30 -1.78 -11.82
N ALA A 330 13.98 -1.76 -11.85
CA ALA A 330 13.19 -0.63 -11.36
C ALA A 330 12.06 -1.14 -10.45
N SER A 331 11.59 -0.28 -9.55
CA SER A 331 10.33 -0.44 -8.83
C SER A 331 9.17 0.16 -9.60
N SER A 332 9.39 1.32 -10.24
CA SER A 332 8.37 2.08 -10.98
C SER A 332 8.99 2.88 -12.13
N TYR A 333 8.26 3.09 -13.23
CA TYR A 333 8.59 3.98 -14.36
C TYR A 333 7.70 5.23 -14.33
N LEU A 334 8.27 6.41 -14.11
CA LEU A 334 7.58 7.69 -13.99
C LEU A 334 7.21 8.28 -15.36
N GLY A 335 6.30 9.26 -15.37
CA GLY A 335 5.76 9.89 -16.59
C GLY A 335 6.76 10.66 -17.45
N ASP A 336 7.95 10.96 -16.94
CA ASP A 336 9.08 11.57 -17.65
C ASP A 336 10.13 10.52 -18.10
N GLY A 337 9.85 9.24 -17.87
CA GLY A 337 10.76 8.13 -18.13
C GLY A 337 11.72 7.86 -16.97
N SER A 338 11.80 8.72 -15.95
CA SER A 338 12.62 8.48 -14.76
C SER A 338 12.14 7.22 -14.04
N ILE A 339 12.97 6.64 -13.20
CA ILE A 339 12.60 5.44 -12.44
C ILE A 339 12.63 5.69 -10.94
N VAL A 340 11.82 4.94 -10.21
CA VAL A 340 11.98 4.77 -8.77
C VAL A 340 12.75 3.48 -8.54
N ASN A 341 13.85 3.54 -7.78
CA ASN A 341 14.61 2.36 -7.39
C ASN A 341 15.23 2.50 -5.99
N ARG A 342 15.83 1.43 -5.47
CA ARG A 342 16.52 1.42 -4.18
C ARG A 342 17.54 2.57 -4.07
N LYS A 343 17.60 3.21 -2.90
CA LYS A 343 18.59 4.25 -2.61
C LYS A 343 20.03 3.74 -2.81
N GLY A 344 20.87 4.55 -3.44
CA GLY A 344 22.22 4.23 -3.91
C GLY A 344 22.30 3.95 -5.42
N THR A 345 21.16 3.71 -6.07
CA THR A 345 21.07 3.55 -7.53
C THR A 345 21.44 4.83 -8.28
N LEU A 346 21.03 6.00 -7.80
CA LEU A 346 21.34 7.29 -8.42
C LEU A 346 22.85 7.56 -8.40
N ALA A 347 23.50 7.26 -7.28
CA ALA A 347 24.95 7.39 -7.15
C ALA A 347 25.68 6.45 -8.12
N LEU A 348 25.23 5.19 -8.23
CA LEU A 348 25.78 4.25 -9.21
C LEU A 348 25.58 4.75 -10.65
N ALA A 349 24.36 5.18 -11.00
CA ALA A 349 24.03 5.65 -12.34
C ALA A 349 24.91 6.83 -12.76
N ASN A 350 25.05 7.84 -11.88
CA ASN A 350 25.95 8.96 -12.11
C ASN A 350 27.40 8.52 -12.33
N ALA A 351 27.91 7.63 -11.47
CA ALA A 351 29.30 7.20 -11.55
C ALA A 351 29.59 6.44 -12.87
N VAL A 352 28.68 5.57 -13.30
CA VAL A 352 28.78 4.84 -14.58
C VAL A 352 28.72 5.81 -15.76
N VAL A 353 27.73 6.70 -15.81
CA VAL A 353 27.54 7.64 -16.91
C VAL A 353 28.68 8.66 -17.01
N GLN A 354 29.21 9.13 -15.88
CA GLN A 354 30.39 10.04 -15.85
C GLN A 354 31.65 9.40 -16.43
N GLN A 355 31.77 8.07 -16.43
CA GLN A 355 32.85 7.34 -17.10
C GLN A 355 32.58 7.08 -18.59
N GLY A 356 31.47 7.59 -19.14
CA GLY A 356 31.07 7.37 -20.53
C GLY A 356 30.55 5.96 -20.81
N LEU A 357 30.20 5.20 -19.77
CA LEU A 357 29.68 3.83 -19.89
C LEU A 357 28.16 3.85 -20.01
N PRO A 358 27.56 2.89 -20.73
CA PRO A 358 26.10 2.80 -20.84
C PRO A 358 25.47 2.27 -19.54
N PHE A 359 24.27 2.74 -19.25
CA PHE A 359 23.49 2.37 -18.07
C PHE A 359 22.08 1.91 -18.47
N TYR A 360 21.75 0.66 -18.17
CA TYR A 360 20.55 -0.01 -18.67
C TYR A 360 19.55 -0.36 -17.57
N VAL A 361 18.26 -0.26 -17.87
CA VAL A 361 17.18 -0.69 -16.97
C VAL A 361 16.52 -1.95 -17.51
N PHE A 362 16.41 -2.97 -16.67
CA PHE A 362 15.76 -4.25 -16.97
C PHE A 362 14.52 -4.40 -16.09
N ALA A 363 13.34 -4.14 -16.63
CA ALA A 363 12.09 -4.23 -15.88
C ALA A 363 10.86 -4.30 -16.79
N ASP A 364 9.84 -5.03 -16.34
CA ASP A 364 8.57 -5.23 -17.03
C ASP A 364 7.67 -3.97 -17.02
N THR A 365 6.81 -3.86 -18.03
CA THR A 365 5.88 -2.74 -18.24
C THR A 365 4.74 -2.69 -17.21
N LEU A 366 4.57 -3.73 -16.38
CA LEU A 366 3.68 -3.66 -15.22
C LEU A 366 4.16 -2.66 -14.16
N LYS A 367 5.38 -2.14 -14.29
CA LYS A 367 5.93 -1.10 -13.41
C LYS A 367 5.61 0.33 -13.87
N LEU A 368 4.81 0.49 -14.91
CA LEU A 368 4.39 1.81 -15.38
C LEU A 368 3.60 2.58 -14.32
N ALA A 369 4.06 3.80 -14.06
CA ALA A 369 3.57 4.73 -13.06
C ALA A 369 3.44 6.12 -13.71
N PRO A 370 2.27 6.48 -14.25
CA PRO A 370 2.11 7.66 -15.10
C PRO A 370 2.23 9.00 -14.37
N TRP A 371 2.43 9.00 -13.05
CA TRP A 371 2.62 10.22 -12.31
C TRP A 371 4.02 10.81 -12.55
N THR A 372 4.10 12.13 -12.45
CA THR A 372 5.36 12.86 -12.52
C THR A 372 6.11 12.77 -11.19
N PRO A 373 7.44 12.96 -11.17
CA PRO A 373 8.22 13.10 -9.93
C PRO A 373 7.59 14.06 -8.89
N ASP A 374 6.91 15.10 -9.38
CA ASP A 374 6.27 16.16 -8.58
C ASP A 374 4.82 15.86 -8.18
N ALA A 375 4.25 14.73 -8.60
CA ALA A 375 2.89 14.39 -8.24
C ALA A 375 2.79 14.14 -6.73
N PRO A 376 1.74 14.65 -6.05
CA PRO A 376 1.53 14.48 -4.61
C PRO A 376 1.06 13.07 -4.26
N ILE A 377 1.58 12.06 -4.95
CA ILE A 377 1.53 10.71 -4.42
C ILE A 377 2.46 10.77 -3.22
N LYS A 378 1.90 10.55 -2.04
CA LYS A 378 2.66 10.09 -0.88
C LYS A 378 3.36 8.82 -1.36
N LEU A 379 4.54 8.96 -2.00
CA LEU A 379 5.57 7.94 -2.01
C LEU A 379 5.61 7.57 -0.56
N GLY A 380 5.02 6.44 -0.17
CA GLY A 380 4.93 6.06 1.23
C GLY A 380 6.36 6.00 1.70
N TRP A 381 6.81 7.08 2.34
CA TRP A 381 8.16 7.22 2.82
C TRP A 381 8.23 6.12 3.86
N GLU A 382 8.97 5.06 3.55
CA GLU A 382 9.19 3.96 4.48
C GLU A 382 9.96 4.56 5.67
N GLU A 383 9.25 5.18 6.61
CA GLU A 383 9.80 5.58 7.89
C GLU A 383 10.34 4.30 8.52
N ARG A 384 11.65 4.27 8.76
CA ARG A 384 12.25 3.23 9.59
C ARG A 384 11.53 3.26 10.92
N GLN A 385 10.77 2.20 11.23
CA GLN A 385 10.58 1.88 12.63
C GLN A 385 11.95 1.45 13.16
N GLU A 386 12.50 2.27 14.04
CA GLU A 386 13.75 2.00 14.76
C GLU A 386 13.70 0.60 15.35
N SER A 387 14.42 -0.32 14.71
CA SER A 387 14.80 -1.58 15.31
C SER A 387 15.73 -1.25 16.46
N SER A 388 15.20 -1.35 17.67
CA SER A 388 15.89 -1.37 18.95
C SER A 388 17.28 -2.02 18.88
N MET A 389 18.34 -1.20 18.84
CA MET A 389 19.58 -1.41 19.58
C MET A 389 20.45 -0.16 19.48
N THR A 390 20.84 0.34 20.65
CA THR A 390 21.87 1.37 20.93
C THR A 390 21.48 2.85 20.86
N THR A 391 21.44 3.42 22.08
CA THR A 391 21.55 4.84 22.47
C THR A 391 20.54 5.84 21.94
N LYS A 392 19.75 6.40 22.87
CA LYS A 392 18.97 7.64 22.75
C LYS A 392 19.73 8.71 21.94
N SER A 393 19.40 8.84 20.66
CA SER A 393 19.60 10.09 19.92
C SER A 393 18.24 10.54 19.43
N GLU A 394 17.77 11.65 19.98
CA GLU A 394 16.55 12.34 19.57
C GLU A 394 16.57 12.63 18.05
N ASN A 395 15.45 12.37 17.38
CA ASN A 395 15.08 12.95 16.07
C ASN A 395 16.16 12.95 14.97
N ILE A 396 16.76 11.79 14.66
CA ILE A 396 17.46 11.62 13.37
C ILE A 396 16.52 10.90 12.41
N GLY A 397 15.67 11.67 11.72
CA GLY A 397 14.73 11.14 10.71
C GLY A 397 15.44 10.24 9.70
N GLY A 398 14.85 9.06 9.44
CA GLY A 398 15.34 8.14 8.43
C GLY A 398 15.07 8.65 7.01
N TYR A 399 16.08 8.65 6.15
CA TYR A 399 15.91 8.93 4.72
C TYR A 399 15.17 7.75 4.05
N PRO A 400 14.34 8.00 3.02
CA PRO A 400 13.59 6.96 2.32
C PRO A 400 14.51 5.88 1.73
N ASN A 401 14.01 4.63 1.68
CA ASN A 401 14.70 3.49 1.07
C ASN A 401 14.70 3.50 -0.46
N PHE A 402 13.96 4.42 -1.08
CA PHE A 402 13.84 4.60 -2.52
C PHE A 402 14.26 6.01 -2.93
N GLU A 403 14.71 6.14 -4.16
CA GLU A 403 15.04 7.42 -4.79
C GLU A 403 14.63 7.42 -6.26
N ILE A 404 14.62 8.60 -6.86
CA ILE A 404 14.37 8.78 -8.29
C ILE A 404 15.72 8.76 -9.01
N VAL A 405 15.80 7.98 -10.08
CA VAL A 405 16.91 8.03 -11.04
C VAL A 405 16.40 8.69 -12.32
N PRO A 406 16.89 9.90 -12.63
CA PRO A 406 16.51 10.64 -13.83
C PRO A 406 16.73 9.86 -15.13
N SER A 407 15.85 10.09 -16.11
CA SER A 407 15.88 9.39 -17.40
C SER A 407 17.07 9.74 -18.30
N ASP A 408 17.73 10.88 -18.07
CA ASP A 408 18.95 11.32 -18.76
C ASP A 408 20.18 10.46 -18.40
N LEU A 409 20.16 9.80 -17.24
CA LEU A 409 21.18 8.83 -16.85
C LEU A 409 20.96 7.44 -17.46
N ILE A 410 19.85 7.20 -18.17
CA ILE A 410 19.47 5.87 -18.65
C ILE A 410 19.66 5.79 -20.17
N THR A 411 20.52 4.87 -20.59
CA THR A 411 20.83 4.64 -22.02
C THR A 411 19.70 3.89 -22.74
N LYS A 412 19.21 2.79 -22.15
CA LYS A 412 18.10 1.97 -22.70
C LYS A 412 17.28 1.31 -21.60
N TYR A 413 16.01 1.10 -21.90
CA TYR A 413 15.06 0.33 -21.11
C TYR A 413 14.77 -0.98 -21.84
N VAL A 414 15.06 -2.10 -21.20
CA VAL A 414 14.75 -3.46 -21.66
C VAL A 414 13.49 -3.91 -20.93
N THR A 415 12.39 -3.97 -21.68
CA THR A 415 11.05 -4.33 -21.15
C THR A 415 10.52 -5.59 -21.83
N ASP A 416 9.47 -6.17 -21.27
CA ASP A 416 8.75 -7.31 -21.86
C ASP A 416 8.00 -6.97 -23.16
N GLU A 417 7.84 -5.69 -23.48
CA GLU A 417 7.33 -5.22 -24.77
C GLU A 417 8.45 -4.73 -25.71
N GLY A 418 9.71 -5.09 -25.44
CA GLY A 418 10.87 -4.70 -26.26
C GLY A 418 11.72 -3.57 -25.68
N ILE A 419 12.70 -3.12 -26.46
CA ILE A 419 13.72 -2.13 -26.05
C ILE A 419 13.24 -0.72 -26.36
N ARG A 420 13.42 0.20 -25.41
CA ARG A 420 13.01 1.61 -25.51
C ARG A 420 14.16 2.56 -25.17
N ASN A 421 14.15 3.74 -25.79
CA ASN A 421 14.93 4.90 -25.35
C ASN A 421 14.13 5.74 -24.31
N PRO A 422 14.74 6.76 -23.66
CA PRO A 422 14.04 7.62 -22.69
C PRO A 422 12.74 8.23 -23.19
N ASP A 423 12.69 8.80 -24.39
CA ASP A 423 11.49 9.45 -24.94
C ASP A 423 10.35 8.46 -25.19
N GLN A 424 10.68 7.27 -25.70
CA GLN A 424 9.73 6.17 -25.90
C GLN A 424 9.21 5.66 -24.56
N MET A 425 10.07 5.54 -23.54
CA MET A 425 9.68 5.12 -22.20
C MET A 425 8.75 6.14 -21.55
N ALA A 426 9.08 7.43 -21.61
CA ALA A 426 8.24 8.51 -21.11
C ALA A 426 6.86 8.54 -21.80
N THR A 427 6.84 8.34 -23.12
CA THR A 427 5.59 8.25 -23.90
C THR A 427 4.73 7.06 -23.46
N LEU A 428 5.35 5.89 -23.29
CA LEU A 428 4.65 4.71 -22.80
C LEU A 428 4.12 4.93 -21.37
N ALA A 429 4.94 5.47 -20.47
CA ALA A 429 4.53 5.77 -19.10
C ALA A 429 3.35 6.73 -19.05
N ARG A 430 3.38 7.84 -19.80
CA ARG A 430 2.22 8.76 -19.90
C ARG A 430 0.99 8.12 -20.52
N SER A 431 1.16 7.20 -21.48
CA SER A 431 0.01 6.51 -22.08
C SER A 431 -0.75 5.64 -21.06
N SER A 432 -0.07 5.14 -20.02
CA SER A 432 -0.69 4.42 -18.91
C SER A 432 -1.52 5.32 -17.99
N ALA A 433 -1.46 6.66 -18.15
CA ALA A 433 -2.24 7.62 -17.37
C ALA A 433 -3.75 7.41 -17.49
N LYS A 434 -4.25 6.94 -18.64
CA LYS A 434 -5.68 6.63 -18.79
C LYS A 434 -6.10 5.46 -17.90
N LEU A 435 -5.26 4.44 -17.82
CA LEU A 435 -5.47 3.30 -16.92
C LEU A 435 -5.52 3.80 -15.48
N TRP A 436 -4.65 4.75 -15.13
CA TRP A 436 -4.58 5.34 -13.78
C TRP A 436 -5.68 6.35 -13.45
N ALA A 437 -6.12 7.16 -14.41
CA ALA A 437 -7.21 8.13 -14.23
C ALA A 437 -8.55 7.43 -13.98
N GLN A 438 -8.75 6.25 -14.57
CA GLN A 438 -9.89 5.38 -14.25
C GLN A 438 -9.84 4.89 -12.78
N LEU A 439 -8.67 4.86 -12.13
CA LEU A 439 -8.48 4.44 -10.73
C LEU A 439 -8.90 5.52 -9.73
N ASN A 440 -8.53 6.79 -9.97
CA ASN A 440 -8.88 7.88 -9.06
C ASN A 440 -10.39 8.16 -9.02
N ASN A 441 -11.10 7.83 -10.10
CA ASN A 441 -12.56 7.91 -10.15
C ASN A 441 -13.25 6.68 -9.55
N ALA A 442 -12.52 5.61 -9.24
CA ALA A 442 -13.02 4.41 -8.58
C ALA A 442 -12.88 4.44 -7.04
N ASN A 443 -12.10 5.40 -6.52
CA ASN A 443 -11.88 5.69 -5.10
C ASN A 443 -12.67 6.92 -4.60
N ARG A 444 -13.51 7.51 -5.45
CA ARG A 444 -14.49 8.56 -5.13
C ARG A 444 -15.87 8.03 -5.43
#